data_AF-A0A453E121-F1
#
_entry.id   AF-A0A453E121-F1
#
_cell.length_a   1.000
_cell.length_b   1.000
_cell.length_c   1.000
_cell.angle_alpha   90.00
_cell.angle_beta   90.00
_cell.angle_gamma   90.00
#
_symmetry.space_group_name_H-M   'P 1'
#
loop_
_entity.id
_entity.type
_entity.pdbx_description
1 polymer ?
#
loop_
_entity_poly.entity_id
_entity_poly.type
_entity_poly.pdbx_seq_one_letter_code
_entity_poly.pdbx_strand_id
1 'polypeptide(L)'
;MESMPKVRRPKLSDAGGDEDHLSALHDDTLIQILLKLCCLAAAARTSILSRRWRHLWALLPKLHFYNATDPRRIRSALAAHEAPTLQELVIVRQDASSGPTGAWLPIAARRLSGLLFCHYLSQRVMARRRAALKLPCFESATGIYMRLGFLRLTLPPSGVFARLSLLHLFQLRLHGMCELGAIVSSPRCPCLGRLLVDDVRGVGGLAIHSESLGQIELYNLPDLQQLTIVAPSLHQLKVQDCFAPVARQPVASISAPHLLQLAWIDDYDQNSVNLGEMAHLQRLVLQQFIVYGKDYIASHNRNCALLLRRFECLHNLVITLHCPPVSSCILCIICVIVEHAMYNFCHC
;
A
#
# COMPACT_ATOMS: atom_id res chain seq x y z
N MET A 1 -33.42 56.92 57.01
CA MET A 1 -32.25 56.02 57.05
C MET A 1 -32.50 54.91 56.06
N GLU A 2 -31.74 54.68 55.00
CA GLU A 2 -30.55 55.33 54.44
C GLU A 2 -30.50 54.86 52.97
N SER A 3 -30.24 55.80 52.07
CA SER A 3 -29.95 55.53 50.66
C SER A 3 -28.60 54.80 50.58
N MET A 4 -28.59 53.56 50.08
CA MET A 4 -27.32 52.91 49.72
C MET A 4 -26.82 53.46 48.37
N PRO A 5 -25.55 53.86 48.27
CA PRO A 5 -25.01 54.42 47.04
C PRO A 5 -24.79 53.34 45.98
N LYS A 6 -25.15 53.65 44.73
CA LYS A 6 -24.75 52.85 43.56
C LYS A 6 -23.22 52.85 43.45
N VAL A 7 -22.60 51.72 43.77
CA VAL A 7 -21.18 51.49 43.49
C VAL A 7 -20.94 51.58 41.98
N ARG A 8 -20.28 52.67 41.55
CA ARG A 8 -19.74 52.78 40.19
C ARG A 8 -18.65 51.73 40.04
N ARG A 9 -18.86 50.75 39.17
CA ARG A 9 -17.78 49.87 38.70
C ARG A 9 -16.69 50.76 38.07
N PRO A 10 -15.42 50.62 38.45
CA PRO A 10 -14.34 51.29 37.72
C PRO A 10 -14.38 50.78 36.28
N LYS A 11 -14.39 51.69 35.31
CA LYS A 11 -13.99 51.33 33.95
C LYS A 11 -12.55 50.84 34.07
N LEU A 12 -12.32 49.54 33.87
CA LEU A 12 -11.01 49.07 33.49
C LEU A 12 -10.65 49.86 32.24
N SER A 13 -9.63 50.71 32.34
CA SER A 13 -8.95 51.24 31.18
C SER A 13 -8.49 50.05 30.35
N ASP A 14 -9.05 49.96 29.16
CA ASP A 14 -8.64 49.11 28.05
C ASP A 14 -7.22 49.54 27.66
N ALA A 15 -6.23 49.00 28.37
CA ALA A 15 -4.81 49.22 28.17
C ALA A 15 -4.17 47.84 28.01
N GLY A 16 -4.37 47.30 26.83
CA GLY A 16 -3.92 45.98 26.41
C GLY A 16 -4.57 45.68 25.08
N GLY A 17 -4.27 46.52 24.07
CA GLY A 17 -4.56 46.16 22.69
C GLY A 17 -3.97 44.78 22.48
N ASP A 18 -4.84 43.81 22.21
CA ASP A 18 -4.48 42.44 21.85
C ASP A 18 -3.64 42.53 20.58
N GLU A 19 -2.32 42.70 20.73
CA GLU A 19 -1.41 42.83 19.61
C GLU A 19 -1.46 41.52 18.83
N ASP A 20 -2.05 41.58 17.64
CA ASP A 20 -2.16 40.43 16.73
C ASP A 20 -0.77 40.07 16.18
N HIS A 21 0.02 39.42 17.03
CA HIS A 21 1.37 38.97 16.73
C HIS A 21 1.38 37.89 15.63
N LEU A 22 0.25 37.20 15.41
CA LEU A 22 0.10 36.20 14.37
C LEU A 22 0.01 36.86 12.98
N SER A 23 -0.65 38.01 12.85
CA SER A 23 -0.70 38.77 11.60
C SER A 23 0.64 39.40 11.21
N ALA A 24 1.56 39.59 12.16
CA ALA A 24 2.91 40.13 11.90
C ALA A 24 3.90 39.11 11.30
N LEU A 25 3.61 37.81 11.36
CA LEU A 25 4.50 36.76 10.86
C LEU A 25 4.54 36.72 9.32
N HIS A 26 5.64 36.22 8.73
CA HIS A 26 5.75 35.99 7.28
C HIS A 26 4.92 34.75 6.86
N ASP A 27 4.46 34.71 5.60
CA ASP A 27 3.60 33.62 5.11
C ASP A 27 4.27 32.25 5.28
N ASP A 28 5.59 32.17 5.10
CA ASP A 28 6.35 30.93 5.31
C ASP A 28 6.23 30.41 6.75
N THR A 29 6.27 31.31 7.74
CA THR A 29 6.12 30.93 9.15
C THR A 29 4.71 30.43 9.43
N LEU A 30 3.71 31.10 8.84
CA LEU A 30 2.31 30.68 8.95
C LEU A 30 2.08 29.33 8.29
N ILE A 31 2.67 29.08 7.11
CA ILE A 31 2.66 27.77 6.45
C ILE A 31 3.28 26.69 7.35
N GLN A 32 4.40 26.97 8.02
CA GLN A 32 5.00 26.02 8.96
C GLN A 32 4.07 25.71 10.14
N ILE A 33 3.36 26.69 10.68
CA ILE A 33 2.35 26.49 11.72
C ILE A 33 1.21 25.61 11.19
N LEU A 34 0.69 25.91 10.00
CA LEU A 34 -0.39 25.16 9.37
C LEU A 34 0.01 23.71 9.04
N LEU A 35 1.27 23.46 8.69
CA LEU A 35 1.81 22.11 8.49
C LEU A 35 1.85 21.26 9.78
N LYS A 36 1.81 21.90 10.96
CA LYS A 36 1.66 21.19 12.24
C LYS A 36 0.20 20.83 12.54
N LEU A 37 -0.77 21.39 11.80
CA LEU A 37 -2.17 21.03 11.95
C LEU A 37 -2.43 19.68 11.26
N CYS A 38 -3.06 18.78 11.98
CA CYS A 38 -3.23 17.39 11.54
C CYS A 38 -4.12 17.21 10.30
N CYS A 39 -4.86 18.22 9.82
CA CYS A 39 -5.71 18.07 8.64
C CYS A 39 -6.03 19.38 7.93
N LEU A 40 -6.37 19.29 6.64
CA LEU A 40 -6.72 20.44 5.82
C LEU A 40 -7.92 21.22 6.38
N ALA A 41 -8.89 20.54 7.00
CA ALA A 41 -10.03 21.20 7.60
C ALA A 41 -9.62 22.12 8.78
N ALA A 42 -8.63 21.73 9.57
CA ALA A 42 -8.10 22.57 10.64
C ALA A 42 -7.34 23.78 10.06
N ALA A 43 -6.51 23.57 9.04
CA ALA A 43 -5.82 24.66 8.34
C ALA A 43 -6.81 25.60 7.64
N ALA A 44 -7.89 25.10 7.05
CA ALA A 44 -8.92 25.95 6.46
C ALA A 44 -9.69 26.75 7.53
N ARG A 45 -9.85 26.23 8.75
CA ARG A 45 -10.52 26.94 9.85
C ARG A 45 -9.75 28.16 10.34
N THR A 46 -8.41 28.19 10.22
CA THR A 46 -7.63 29.38 10.58
C THR A 46 -7.93 30.57 9.67
N SER A 47 -8.62 30.37 8.54
CA SER A 47 -9.13 31.43 7.65
C SER A 47 -10.02 32.46 8.34
N ILE A 48 -10.53 32.16 9.55
CA ILE A 48 -11.33 33.10 10.36
C ILE A 48 -10.46 34.14 11.08
N LEU A 49 -9.15 33.88 11.26
CA LEU A 49 -8.26 34.75 12.02
C LEU A 49 -8.09 36.10 11.33
N SER A 50 -7.81 36.11 10.02
CA SER A 50 -7.81 37.33 9.22
C SER A 50 -7.98 37.02 7.73
N ARG A 51 -8.14 38.06 6.88
CA ARG A 51 -8.26 37.88 5.41
C ARG A 51 -7.04 37.18 4.81
N ARG A 52 -5.86 37.41 5.39
CA ARG A 52 -4.59 36.82 4.95
C ARG A 52 -4.59 35.30 5.11
N TRP A 53 -5.17 34.77 6.19
CA TRP A 53 -5.19 33.32 6.44
C TRP A 53 -6.08 32.52 5.49
N ARG A 54 -6.96 33.19 4.72
CA ARG A 54 -7.94 32.53 3.83
C ARG A 54 -7.33 31.73 2.69
N HIS A 55 -6.14 32.10 2.24
CA HIS A 55 -5.47 31.47 1.10
C HIS A 55 -4.25 30.63 1.52
N LEU A 56 -3.76 30.75 2.75
CA LEU A 56 -2.55 30.06 3.20
C LEU A 56 -2.67 28.53 3.13
N TRP A 57 -3.86 27.98 3.37
CA TRP A 57 -4.08 26.54 3.23
C TRP A 57 -3.87 26.05 1.79
N ALA A 58 -4.10 26.90 0.78
CA ALA A 58 -3.96 26.57 -0.64
C ALA A 58 -2.48 26.49 -1.08
N LEU A 59 -1.59 27.11 -0.32
CA LEU A 59 -0.13 27.08 -0.53
C LEU A 59 0.55 25.88 0.14
N LEU A 60 -0.20 25.05 0.88
CA LEU A 60 0.36 23.90 1.58
C LEU A 60 0.85 22.84 0.60
N PRO A 61 2.12 22.37 0.71
CA PRO A 61 2.63 21.29 -0.14
C PRO A 61 2.01 19.92 0.18
N LYS A 62 1.28 19.81 1.29
CA LYS A 62 0.66 18.58 1.78
C LYS A 62 -0.81 18.82 2.09
N LEU A 63 -1.68 17.99 1.50
CA LEU A 63 -3.12 18.06 1.74
C LEU A 63 -3.62 16.76 2.35
N HIS A 64 -4.12 16.85 3.58
CA HIS A 64 -4.63 15.69 4.30
C HIS A 64 -6.13 15.82 4.58
N PHE A 65 -6.90 14.88 4.05
CA PHE A 65 -8.34 14.78 4.17
C PHE A 65 -8.69 13.58 5.06
N TYR A 66 -9.02 13.83 6.33
CA TYR A 66 -9.51 12.81 7.25
C TYR A 66 -11.04 12.91 7.41
N ASN A 67 -11.70 11.76 7.51
CA ASN A 67 -13.17 11.66 7.60
C ASN A 67 -13.90 12.45 6.51
N ALA A 68 -13.33 12.50 5.30
CA ALA A 68 -13.92 13.25 4.20
C ALA A 68 -15.18 12.52 3.70
N THR A 69 -16.35 13.00 4.13
CA THR A 69 -17.64 12.42 3.75
C THR A 69 -18.01 12.76 2.30
N ASP A 70 -17.60 13.93 1.78
CA ASP A 70 -17.95 14.41 0.43
C ASP A 70 -16.73 14.53 -0.52
N PRO A 71 -16.63 13.72 -1.59
CA PRO A 71 -15.59 13.83 -2.61
C PRO A 71 -15.56 15.17 -3.35
N ARG A 72 -16.67 15.91 -3.40
CA ARG A 72 -16.72 17.23 -4.04
C ARG A 72 -15.83 18.22 -3.32
N ARG A 73 -15.71 18.13 -1.99
CA ARG A 73 -14.81 18.97 -1.20
C ARG A 73 -13.35 18.70 -1.53
N ILE A 74 -12.98 17.42 -1.72
CA ILE A 74 -11.63 17.04 -2.16
C ILE A 74 -11.34 17.65 -3.53
N ARG A 75 -12.28 17.49 -4.47
CA ARG A 75 -12.16 18.07 -5.82
C ARG A 75 -12.01 19.59 -5.78
N SER A 76 -12.84 20.30 -5.01
CA SER A 76 -12.79 21.77 -4.92
C SER A 76 -11.52 22.26 -4.24
N ALA A 77 -11.09 21.61 -3.15
CA ALA A 77 -9.84 21.96 -2.47
C ALA A 77 -8.62 21.70 -3.36
N LEU A 78 -8.62 20.59 -4.11
CA LEU A 78 -7.60 20.38 -5.13
C LEU A 78 -7.69 21.46 -6.20
N ALA A 79 -8.86 21.80 -6.73
CA ALA A 79 -8.99 22.83 -7.76
C ALA A 79 -8.48 24.21 -7.31
N ALA A 80 -8.65 24.56 -6.03
CA ALA A 80 -8.25 25.84 -5.45
C ALA A 80 -6.86 25.83 -4.80
N HIS A 81 -6.09 24.73 -4.88
CA HIS A 81 -4.72 24.69 -4.34
C HIS A 81 -3.73 25.32 -5.32
N GLU A 82 -2.93 26.23 -4.79
CA GLU A 82 -2.08 27.19 -5.51
C GLU A 82 -0.58 26.86 -5.39
N ALA A 83 -0.18 25.97 -4.48
CA ALA A 83 1.23 25.60 -4.35
C ALA A 83 1.78 25.01 -5.68
N PRO A 84 3.04 25.30 -6.06
CA PRO A 84 3.62 24.88 -7.34
C PRO A 84 3.52 23.38 -7.59
N THR A 85 3.72 22.58 -6.54
CA THR A 85 3.64 21.11 -6.59
C THR A 85 2.98 20.58 -5.33
N LEU A 86 2.08 19.61 -5.50
CA LEU A 86 1.53 18.86 -4.37
C LEU A 86 2.49 17.70 -4.06
N GLN A 87 3.15 17.75 -2.91
CA GLN A 87 4.12 16.74 -2.51
C GLN A 87 3.45 15.53 -1.85
N GLU A 88 2.31 15.73 -1.19
CA GLU A 88 1.62 14.65 -0.50
C GLU A 88 0.10 14.87 -0.48
N LEU A 89 -0.63 13.83 -0.83
CA LEU A 89 -2.09 13.81 -0.77
C LEU A 89 -2.53 12.60 0.05
N VAL A 90 -3.13 12.86 1.21
CA VAL A 90 -3.70 11.82 2.07
C VAL A 90 -5.21 11.94 2.07
N ILE A 91 -5.90 10.86 1.74
CA ILE A 91 -7.37 10.77 1.73
C ILE A 91 -7.77 9.56 2.56
N VAL A 92 -8.39 9.81 3.71
CA VAL A 92 -8.97 8.80 4.59
C VAL A 92 -10.48 8.99 4.62
N ARG A 93 -11.22 7.98 4.17
CA ARG A 93 -12.68 8.00 4.11
C ARG A 93 -13.28 6.82 4.87
N GLN A 94 -14.25 7.11 5.74
CA GLN A 94 -15.14 6.12 6.33
C GLN A 94 -16.33 5.91 5.39
N ASP A 95 -16.68 4.66 5.13
CA ASP A 95 -17.68 4.30 4.16
C ASP A 95 -19.12 4.53 4.68
N ALA A 96 -19.75 5.63 4.27
CA ALA A 96 -21.20 5.82 4.39
C ALA A 96 -21.74 6.58 3.16
N SER A 97 -22.56 5.90 2.38
CA SER A 97 -23.60 6.44 1.48
C SER A 97 -23.28 7.25 0.20
N SER A 98 -22.03 7.48 -0.23
CA SER A 98 -21.79 8.01 -1.60
C SER A 98 -20.83 7.17 -2.43
N GLY A 99 -21.34 6.61 -3.54
CA GLY A 99 -20.53 5.92 -4.56
C GLY A 99 -19.40 6.79 -5.13
N PRO A 100 -18.42 6.21 -5.85
CA PRO A 100 -17.16 6.88 -6.08
C PRO A 100 -17.31 7.99 -7.14
N THR A 101 -17.26 9.24 -6.72
CA THR A 101 -16.97 10.36 -7.62
C THR A 101 -15.46 10.59 -7.61
N GLY A 102 -14.73 9.69 -8.26
CA GLY A 102 -13.28 9.78 -8.49
C GLY A 102 -12.84 10.98 -9.35
N ALA A 103 -13.70 11.99 -9.49
CA ALA A 103 -13.48 13.22 -10.26
C ALA A 103 -12.31 14.07 -9.72
N TRP A 104 -11.86 13.80 -8.49
CA TRP A 104 -10.67 14.44 -7.92
C TRP A 104 -9.36 13.82 -8.45
N LEU A 105 -9.36 12.55 -8.88
CA LEU A 105 -8.15 11.84 -9.32
C LEU A 105 -7.47 12.51 -10.51
N PRO A 106 -8.17 12.93 -11.59
CA PRO A 106 -7.52 13.61 -12.71
C PRO A 106 -6.85 14.94 -12.32
N ILE A 107 -7.41 15.65 -11.33
CA ILE A 107 -6.81 16.90 -10.83
C ILE A 107 -5.56 16.57 -10.01
N ALA A 108 -5.65 15.57 -9.13
CA ALA A 108 -4.52 15.12 -8.33
C ALA A 108 -3.37 14.62 -9.22
N ALA A 109 -3.67 13.84 -10.27
CA ALA A 109 -2.67 13.28 -11.16
C ALA A 109 -1.80 14.32 -11.87
N ARG A 110 -2.37 15.48 -12.20
CA ARG A 110 -1.63 16.59 -12.84
C ARG A 110 -0.74 17.36 -11.88
N ARG A 111 -1.00 17.29 -10.58
CA ARG A 111 -0.34 18.15 -9.58
C ARG A 111 0.55 17.42 -8.60
N LEU A 112 0.30 16.14 -8.39
CA LEU A 112 1.01 15.33 -7.42
C LEU A 112 2.40 14.98 -7.96
N SER A 113 3.44 15.43 -7.26
CA SER A 113 4.85 15.11 -7.54
C SER A 113 5.49 14.20 -6.49
N GLY A 114 4.72 13.78 -5.48
CA GLY A 114 5.20 12.91 -4.41
C GLY A 114 4.24 11.75 -4.13
N LEU A 115 3.71 11.67 -2.91
CA LEU A 115 3.01 10.48 -2.40
C LEU A 115 1.48 10.63 -2.40
N LEU A 116 0.79 9.63 -2.93
CA LEU A 116 -0.65 9.46 -2.78
C LEU A 116 -0.95 8.39 -1.73
N PHE A 117 -1.73 8.74 -0.71
CA PHE A 117 -2.30 7.79 0.24
C PHE A 117 -3.84 7.84 0.15
N CYS A 118 -4.46 6.74 -0.24
CA CYS A 118 -5.91 6.64 -0.37
C CYS A 118 -6.40 5.45 0.47
N HIS A 119 -7.05 5.73 1.59
CA HIS A 119 -7.51 4.74 2.57
C HIS A 119 -9.02 4.81 2.74
N TYR A 120 -9.71 3.79 2.25
CA TYR A 120 -11.15 3.64 2.40
C TYR A 120 -11.41 2.57 3.45
N LEU A 121 -11.88 3.02 4.60
CA LEU A 121 -12.20 2.20 5.76
C LEU A 121 -13.61 1.62 5.53
N SER A 122 -13.70 0.45 4.88
CA SER A 122 -14.97 -0.23 4.63
C SER A 122 -15.00 -1.63 5.26
N GLN A 123 -16.16 -1.98 5.83
CA GLN A 123 -16.51 -3.32 6.32
C GLN A 123 -17.13 -4.14 5.18
N ARG A 124 -16.78 -5.42 5.10
CA ARG A 124 -16.99 -6.42 4.02
C ARG A 124 -18.40 -6.51 3.37
N VAL A 125 -19.41 -5.77 3.81
CA VAL A 125 -20.83 -6.10 3.61
C VAL A 125 -21.52 -5.34 2.45
N MET A 126 -21.00 -4.20 1.94
CA MET A 126 -21.82 -3.29 1.10
C MET A 126 -21.31 -2.96 -0.33
N ALA A 127 -20.34 -3.68 -0.87
CA ALA A 127 -19.68 -3.29 -2.14
C ALA A 127 -20.35 -3.79 -3.45
N ARG A 128 -21.55 -4.38 -3.43
CA ARG A 128 -22.10 -5.09 -4.60
C ARG A 128 -22.56 -4.20 -5.78
N ARG A 129 -22.67 -2.88 -5.64
CA ARG A 129 -23.16 -1.98 -6.72
C ARG A 129 -22.46 -0.62 -6.82
N ARG A 130 -21.12 -0.57 -6.75
CA ARG A 130 -20.37 0.71 -6.84
C ARG A 130 -19.62 0.85 -8.16
N ALA A 131 -19.70 2.02 -8.80
CA ALA A 131 -18.92 2.32 -10.01
C ALA A 131 -17.42 2.07 -9.79
N ALA A 132 -16.68 1.73 -10.84
CA ALA A 132 -15.24 1.55 -10.73
C ALA A 132 -14.53 2.90 -10.60
N LEU A 133 -13.58 3.00 -9.68
CA LEU A 133 -12.65 4.11 -9.59
C LEU A 133 -11.67 4.00 -10.76
N LYS A 134 -11.58 5.03 -11.60
CA LYS A 134 -10.62 5.05 -12.72
C LYS A 134 -9.33 5.70 -12.25
N LEU A 135 -8.24 4.94 -12.20
CA LEU A 135 -6.92 5.45 -11.89
C LEU A 135 -6.34 6.15 -13.13
N PRO A 136 -6.06 7.46 -13.11
CA PRO A 136 -5.30 8.12 -14.16
C PRO A 136 -3.80 7.80 -14.07
N CYS A 137 -3.04 8.16 -15.10
CA CYS A 137 -1.58 8.10 -15.03
C CYS A 137 -1.05 9.26 -14.16
N PHE A 138 -0.32 8.93 -13.09
CA PHE A 138 0.35 9.88 -12.21
C PHE A 138 1.82 9.98 -12.63
N GLU A 139 2.10 10.71 -13.71
CA GLU A 139 3.43 10.77 -14.34
C GLU A 139 4.53 11.24 -13.38
N SER A 140 4.23 12.27 -12.58
CA SER A 140 5.18 12.90 -11.66
C SER A 140 5.21 12.30 -10.26
N ALA A 141 4.27 11.43 -9.90
CA ALA A 141 4.20 10.88 -8.54
C ALA A 141 5.32 9.87 -8.29
N THR A 142 5.85 9.89 -7.07
CA THR A 142 6.93 8.98 -6.66
C THR A 142 6.43 7.74 -5.95
N GLY A 143 5.23 7.79 -5.36
CA GLY A 143 4.63 6.65 -4.66
C GLY A 143 3.12 6.71 -4.60
N ILE A 144 2.49 5.54 -4.74
CA ILE A 144 1.03 5.39 -4.67
C ILE A 144 0.69 4.26 -3.71
N TYR A 145 -0.12 4.58 -2.70
CA TYR A 145 -0.68 3.67 -1.72
C TYR A 145 -2.20 3.73 -1.80
N MET A 146 -2.84 2.63 -2.16
CA MET A 146 -4.30 2.55 -2.26
C MET A 146 -4.84 1.36 -1.49
N ARG A 147 -5.55 1.62 -0.40
CA ARG A 147 -6.40 0.66 0.31
C ARG A 147 -7.86 1.00 0.05
N LEU A 148 -8.55 0.23 -0.79
CA LEU A 148 -9.86 0.66 -1.33
C LEU A 148 -11.07 -0.13 -0.80
N GLY A 149 -10.93 -0.92 0.28
CA GLY A 149 -12.05 -1.62 0.91
C GLY A 149 -12.88 -2.49 -0.06
N PHE A 150 -12.19 -3.16 -0.99
CA PHE A 150 -12.71 -3.97 -2.09
C PHE A 150 -13.52 -3.21 -3.15
N LEU A 151 -13.34 -1.89 -3.27
CA LEU A 151 -13.85 -1.15 -4.42
C LEU A 151 -13.22 -1.62 -5.73
N ARG A 152 -13.99 -1.48 -6.81
CA ARG A 152 -13.50 -1.71 -8.16
C ARG A 152 -12.54 -0.60 -8.57
N LEU A 153 -11.38 -0.97 -9.06
CA LEU A 153 -10.37 -0.07 -9.62
C LEU A 153 -10.13 -0.45 -11.08
N THR A 154 -10.25 0.51 -11.97
CA THR A 154 -9.86 0.39 -13.37
C THR A 154 -8.55 1.11 -13.58
N LEU A 155 -7.59 0.37 -14.10
CA LEU A 155 -6.25 0.84 -14.37
C LEU A 155 -6.21 1.61 -15.70
N PRO A 156 -5.33 2.62 -15.84
CA PRO A 156 -5.25 3.41 -17.06
C PRO A 156 -4.71 2.55 -18.21
N PRO A 157 -5.30 2.57 -19.42
CA PRO A 157 -4.85 1.74 -20.54
C PRO A 157 -3.50 2.21 -21.13
N SER A 158 -3.13 3.47 -20.92
CA SER A 158 -1.91 4.09 -21.43
C SER A 158 -1.31 5.08 -20.42
N GLY A 159 -0.15 5.64 -20.76
CA GLY A 159 0.59 6.61 -19.95
C GLY A 159 1.74 5.97 -19.16
N VAL A 160 2.81 6.74 -18.95
CA VAL A 160 4.00 6.29 -18.24
C VAL A 160 4.04 6.94 -16.85
N PHE A 161 4.17 6.12 -15.81
CA PHE A 161 4.42 6.57 -14.45
C PHE A 161 5.93 6.82 -14.30
N ALA A 162 6.41 7.91 -14.91
CA ALA A 162 7.83 8.16 -15.15
C ALA A 162 8.69 8.18 -13.88
N ARG A 163 8.13 8.59 -12.74
CA ARG A 163 8.86 8.71 -11.46
C ARG A 163 8.41 7.73 -10.38
N LEU A 164 7.46 6.85 -10.68
CA LEU A 164 6.85 6.00 -9.67
C LEU A 164 7.85 4.96 -9.21
N SER A 165 8.27 5.06 -7.96
CA SER A 165 9.22 4.17 -7.30
C SER A 165 8.57 3.13 -6.40
N LEU A 166 7.32 3.39 -5.99
CA LEU A 166 6.59 2.56 -5.05
C LEU A 166 5.11 2.48 -5.42
N LEU A 167 4.59 1.25 -5.51
CA LEU A 167 3.17 0.99 -5.73
C LEU A 167 2.65 -0.05 -4.74
N HIS A 168 1.76 0.37 -3.85
CA HIS A 168 1.09 -0.53 -2.91
C HIS A 168 -0.42 -0.55 -3.14
N LEU A 169 -0.98 -1.74 -3.34
CA LEU A 169 -2.39 -1.98 -3.60
C LEU A 169 -2.94 -2.95 -2.54
N PHE A 170 -3.93 -2.50 -1.77
CA PHE A 170 -4.52 -3.26 -0.68
C PHE A 170 -6.04 -3.33 -0.83
N GLN A 171 -6.61 -4.50 -0.57
CA GLN A 171 -8.06 -4.68 -0.44
C GLN A 171 -8.82 -3.98 -1.56
N LEU A 172 -8.65 -4.41 -2.80
CA LEU A 172 -9.34 -3.82 -3.96
C LEU A 172 -9.70 -4.88 -4.99
N ARG A 173 -10.53 -4.51 -5.97
CA ARG A 173 -10.91 -5.40 -7.07
C ARG A 173 -10.48 -4.76 -8.37
N LEU A 174 -9.48 -5.32 -9.04
CA LEU A 174 -9.12 -4.89 -10.38
C LEU A 174 -10.22 -5.27 -11.37
N HIS A 175 -10.55 -4.34 -12.24
CA HIS A 175 -11.58 -4.52 -13.26
C HIS A 175 -11.23 -3.74 -14.52
N GLY A 176 -11.32 -4.40 -15.66
CA GLY A 176 -11.05 -3.84 -16.97
C GLY A 176 -10.15 -4.76 -17.80
N MET A 177 -9.81 -4.31 -19.01
CA MET A 177 -8.96 -5.06 -19.94
C MET A 177 -7.46 -4.85 -19.68
N CYS A 178 -7.09 -3.81 -18.94
CA CYS A 178 -5.69 -3.52 -18.63
C CYS A 178 -5.25 -4.36 -17.43
N GLU A 179 -4.31 -5.27 -17.67
CA GLU A 179 -3.74 -6.13 -16.65
C GLU A 179 -2.76 -5.36 -15.76
N LEU A 180 -2.65 -5.77 -14.49
CA LEU A 180 -1.71 -5.17 -13.54
C LEU A 180 -0.26 -5.24 -14.03
N GLY A 181 0.12 -6.39 -14.60
CA GLY A 181 1.45 -6.66 -15.14
C GLY A 181 1.92 -5.62 -16.17
N ALA A 182 1.02 -5.19 -17.05
CA ALA A 182 1.31 -4.19 -18.07
C ALA A 182 1.69 -2.82 -17.48
N ILE A 183 1.17 -2.48 -16.30
CA ILE A 183 1.48 -1.20 -15.63
C ILE A 183 2.77 -1.29 -14.83
N VAL A 184 2.97 -2.37 -14.09
CA VAL A 184 4.12 -2.49 -13.17
C VAL A 184 5.42 -2.87 -13.90
N SER A 185 5.37 -3.15 -15.20
CA SER A 185 6.52 -3.46 -16.04
C SER A 185 7.27 -2.19 -16.51
N SER A 186 8.56 -2.34 -16.86
CA SER A 186 9.46 -1.24 -17.27
C SER A 186 8.88 -0.24 -18.29
N PRO A 187 8.16 -0.66 -19.35
CA PRO A 187 7.66 0.29 -20.36
C PRO A 187 6.71 1.35 -19.78
N ARG A 188 6.06 1.05 -18.65
CA ARG A 188 5.09 1.92 -18.00
C ARG A 188 5.53 2.45 -16.66
N CYS A 189 6.44 1.76 -15.98
CA CYS A 189 6.96 2.11 -14.67
C CYS A 189 8.50 1.94 -14.66
N PRO A 190 9.26 2.80 -15.36
CA PRO A 190 10.70 2.61 -15.51
C PRO A 190 11.49 2.72 -14.20
N CYS A 191 10.96 3.40 -13.19
CA CYS A 191 11.63 3.63 -11.90
C CYS A 191 11.05 2.81 -10.74
N LEU A 192 10.11 1.88 -10.99
CA LEU A 192 9.40 1.18 -9.92
C LEU A 192 10.33 0.20 -9.21
N GLY A 193 10.73 0.56 -8.00
CA GLY A 193 11.61 -0.26 -7.16
C GLY A 193 10.87 -1.21 -6.22
N ARG A 194 9.64 -0.86 -5.81
CA ARG A 194 8.87 -1.64 -4.83
C ARG A 194 7.41 -1.81 -5.26
N LEU A 195 6.96 -3.07 -5.27
CA LEU A 195 5.57 -3.45 -5.52
C LEU A 195 5.04 -4.27 -4.35
N LEU A 196 3.90 -3.85 -3.79
CA LEU A 196 3.16 -4.64 -2.81
C LEU A 196 1.70 -4.77 -3.26
N VAL A 197 1.21 -6.00 -3.38
CA VAL A 197 -0.18 -6.29 -3.72
C VAL A 197 -0.74 -7.25 -2.67
N ASP A 198 -1.76 -6.82 -1.91
CA ASP A 198 -2.35 -7.61 -0.82
C ASP A 198 -3.88 -7.58 -0.85
N ASP A 199 -4.49 -8.76 -0.79
CA ASP A 199 -5.96 -8.94 -0.71
C ASP A 199 -6.66 -8.29 -1.92
N VAL A 200 -6.07 -8.49 -3.11
CA VAL A 200 -6.52 -7.93 -4.39
C VAL A 200 -7.17 -9.02 -5.24
N ARG A 201 -8.39 -8.72 -5.74
CA ARG A 201 -9.14 -9.60 -6.64
C ARG A 201 -9.04 -9.13 -8.09
N GLY A 202 -9.28 -10.03 -9.04
CA GLY A 202 -9.26 -9.76 -10.47
C GLY A 202 -7.88 -9.83 -11.12
N VAL A 203 -6.88 -10.43 -10.42
CA VAL A 203 -5.54 -10.69 -10.96
C VAL A 203 -5.47 -12.17 -11.35
N GLY A 204 -5.86 -12.51 -12.58
CA GLY A 204 -5.81 -13.89 -13.07
C GLY A 204 -4.42 -14.32 -13.53
N GLY A 205 -3.80 -13.48 -14.36
CA GLY A 205 -2.40 -13.59 -14.78
C GLY A 205 -1.63 -12.34 -14.36
N LEU A 206 -0.39 -12.53 -13.92
CA LEU A 206 0.52 -11.45 -13.57
C LEU A 206 1.87 -11.67 -14.25
N ALA A 207 2.06 -11.02 -15.40
CA ALA A 207 3.33 -11.00 -16.12
C ALA A 207 4.05 -9.67 -15.89
N ILE A 208 5.22 -9.72 -15.26
CA ILE A 208 6.04 -8.57 -14.89
C ILE A 208 7.39 -8.69 -15.60
N HIS A 209 7.71 -7.70 -16.43
CA HIS A 209 9.02 -7.55 -17.06
C HIS A 209 9.58 -6.19 -16.62
N SER A 210 10.54 -6.18 -15.69
CA SER A 210 11.01 -4.95 -15.07
C SER A 210 12.50 -4.95 -14.78
N GLU A 211 13.18 -3.89 -15.21
CA GLU A 211 14.62 -3.67 -15.00
C GLU A 211 14.90 -2.96 -13.68
N SER A 212 13.89 -2.34 -13.05
CA SER A 212 14.05 -1.52 -11.84
C SER A 212 13.45 -2.11 -10.58
N LEU A 213 12.57 -3.10 -10.68
CA LEU A 213 11.92 -3.73 -9.52
C LEU A 213 12.95 -4.48 -8.66
N GLY A 214 13.20 -3.95 -7.47
CA GLY A 214 14.08 -4.55 -6.47
C GLY A 214 13.34 -5.37 -5.42
N GLN A 215 12.06 -5.07 -5.18
CA GLN A 215 11.23 -5.76 -4.19
C GLN A 215 9.81 -5.99 -4.71
N ILE A 216 9.34 -7.24 -4.62
CA ILE A 216 7.96 -7.63 -4.93
C ILE A 216 7.39 -8.42 -3.75
N GLU A 217 6.24 -7.99 -3.26
CA GLU A 217 5.47 -8.71 -2.25
C GLU A 217 4.02 -8.91 -2.71
N LEU A 218 3.61 -10.18 -2.81
CA LEU A 218 2.28 -10.60 -3.24
C LEU A 218 1.63 -11.41 -2.10
N TYR A 219 0.45 -10.98 -1.69
CA TYR A 219 -0.31 -11.58 -0.60
C TYR A 219 -1.77 -11.77 -0.99
N ASN A 220 -2.36 -12.91 -0.63
CA ASN A 220 -3.82 -13.10 -0.67
C ASN A 220 -4.42 -12.74 -2.03
N LEU A 221 -3.93 -13.34 -3.12
CA LEU A 221 -4.40 -13.10 -4.50
C LEU A 221 -5.29 -14.26 -4.99
N PRO A 222 -6.55 -14.37 -4.54
CA PRO A 222 -7.36 -15.58 -4.71
C PRO A 222 -7.70 -15.96 -6.16
N ASP A 223 -7.52 -15.04 -7.10
CA ASP A 223 -7.82 -15.25 -8.52
C ASP A 223 -6.56 -15.63 -9.33
N LEU A 224 -5.37 -15.58 -8.73
CA LEU A 224 -4.09 -15.76 -9.41
C LEU A 224 -3.91 -17.21 -9.88
N GLN A 225 -3.65 -17.37 -11.16
CA GLN A 225 -3.43 -18.67 -11.81
C GLN A 225 -2.05 -18.76 -12.43
N GLN A 226 -1.55 -17.65 -12.97
CA GLN A 226 -0.26 -17.59 -13.63
C GLN A 226 0.57 -16.40 -13.14
N LEU A 227 1.80 -16.68 -12.70
CA LEU A 227 2.78 -15.67 -12.32
C LEU A 227 3.99 -15.76 -13.25
N THR A 228 4.38 -14.67 -13.89
CA THR A 228 5.62 -14.59 -14.66
C THR A 228 6.37 -13.35 -14.21
N ILE A 229 7.62 -13.52 -13.78
CA ILE A 229 8.48 -12.43 -13.34
C ILE A 229 9.81 -12.55 -14.07
N VAL A 230 10.14 -11.54 -14.84
CA VAL A 230 11.47 -11.32 -15.41
C VAL A 230 11.97 -9.99 -14.86
N ALA A 231 12.81 -10.08 -13.83
CA ALA A 231 13.28 -8.90 -13.12
C ALA A 231 14.74 -9.07 -12.66
N PRO A 232 15.73 -8.67 -13.47
CA PRO A 232 17.14 -8.89 -13.17
C PRO A 232 17.63 -8.12 -11.94
N SER A 233 17.01 -7.00 -11.59
CA SER A 233 17.35 -6.19 -10.41
C SER A 233 16.62 -6.63 -9.13
N LEU A 234 15.83 -7.70 -9.19
CA LEU A 234 15.02 -8.15 -8.06
C LEU A 234 15.89 -8.81 -7.00
N HIS A 235 15.87 -8.26 -5.78
CA HIS A 235 16.63 -8.79 -4.63
C HIS A 235 15.74 -9.43 -3.57
N GLN A 236 14.45 -9.08 -3.54
CA GLN A 236 13.48 -9.65 -2.60
C GLN A 236 12.17 -10.00 -3.31
N LEU A 237 11.74 -11.25 -3.16
CA LEU A 237 10.45 -11.73 -3.62
C LEU A 237 9.72 -12.40 -2.46
N LYS A 238 8.48 -12.00 -2.21
CA LYS A 238 7.56 -12.66 -1.30
C LYS A 238 6.25 -13.00 -1.99
N VAL A 239 5.86 -14.26 -1.95
CA VAL A 239 4.59 -14.78 -2.44
C VAL A 239 3.96 -15.57 -1.31
N GLN A 240 2.75 -15.18 -0.92
CA GLN A 240 2.05 -15.77 0.20
C GLN A 240 0.55 -15.85 -0.07
N ASP A 241 -0.06 -17.01 0.18
CA ASP A 241 -1.51 -17.22 0.09
C ASP A 241 -2.14 -16.76 -1.26
N CYS A 242 -1.40 -16.90 -2.36
CA CYS A 242 -1.80 -16.51 -3.72
C CYS A 242 -2.31 -17.70 -4.55
N PHE A 243 -1.83 -18.93 -4.35
CA PHE A 243 -2.23 -20.11 -5.12
C PHE A 243 -3.18 -21.06 -4.34
N ALA A 244 -4.02 -20.51 -3.46
CA ALA A 244 -4.90 -21.21 -2.50
C ALA A 244 -5.55 -22.54 -2.97
N PRO A 245 -5.82 -23.48 -2.03
CA PRO A 245 -5.58 -24.93 -2.23
C PRO A 245 -6.63 -25.73 -3.02
N VAL A 246 -7.64 -25.10 -3.62
CA VAL A 246 -8.93 -25.81 -3.85
C VAL A 246 -9.23 -26.17 -5.31
N ALA A 247 -8.43 -25.81 -6.33
CA ALA A 247 -8.79 -26.27 -7.68
C ALA A 247 -7.71 -26.35 -8.77
N ARG A 248 -6.55 -25.70 -8.66
CA ARG A 248 -5.65 -25.53 -9.83
C ARG A 248 -4.18 -25.57 -9.43
N GLN A 249 -3.37 -26.26 -10.23
CA GLN A 249 -1.91 -26.30 -10.06
C GLN A 249 -1.31 -24.90 -10.20
N PRO A 250 -0.37 -24.48 -9.31
CA PRO A 250 0.26 -23.17 -9.39
C PRO A 250 1.16 -23.09 -10.63
N VAL A 251 0.94 -22.13 -11.53
CA VAL A 251 1.83 -21.92 -12.68
C VAL A 251 2.67 -20.67 -12.45
N ALA A 252 3.98 -20.85 -12.29
CA ALA A 252 4.88 -19.73 -12.08
C ALA A 252 6.20 -19.88 -12.86
N SER A 253 6.70 -18.78 -13.41
CA SER A 253 7.99 -18.69 -14.08
C SER A 253 8.73 -17.45 -13.60
N ILE A 254 9.86 -17.62 -12.93
CA ILE A 254 10.59 -16.55 -12.27
C ILE A 254 12.04 -16.55 -12.74
N SER A 255 12.47 -15.42 -13.29
CA SER A 255 13.84 -15.13 -13.67
C SER A 255 14.30 -13.89 -12.91
N ALA A 256 15.07 -14.13 -11.85
CA ALA A 256 15.61 -13.11 -10.95
C ALA A 256 17.02 -13.55 -10.48
N PRO A 257 18.04 -13.41 -11.35
CA PRO A 257 19.39 -13.94 -11.08
C PRO A 257 20.05 -13.34 -9.82
N HIS A 258 19.74 -12.09 -9.47
CA HIS A 258 20.29 -11.40 -8.30
C HIS A 258 19.39 -11.47 -7.06
N LEU A 259 18.48 -12.45 -6.98
CA LEU A 259 17.58 -12.59 -5.85
C LEU A 259 18.35 -13.00 -4.58
N LEU A 260 18.22 -12.21 -3.52
CA LEU A 260 18.87 -12.47 -2.22
C LEU A 260 17.91 -13.10 -1.22
N GLN A 261 16.62 -12.75 -1.28
CA GLN A 261 15.60 -13.22 -0.37
C GLN A 261 14.37 -13.74 -1.13
N LEU A 262 14.00 -14.98 -0.86
CA LEU A 262 12.79 -15.61 -1.35
C LEU A 262 11.93 -16.02 -0.15
N ALA A 263 10.71 -15.52 -0.10
CA ALA A 263 9.67 -16.02 0.79
C ALA A 263 8.56 -16.65 -0.05
N TRP A 264 8.54 -17.98 -0.11
CA TRP A 264 7.52 -18.76 -0.79
C TRP A 264 6.64 -19.45 0.25
N ILE A 265 5.57 -18.77 0.64
CA ILE A 265 4.58 -19.21 1.63
C ILE A 265 3.30 -19.55 0.86
N ASP A 266 3.45 -20.40 -0.15
CA ASP A 266 2.39 -20.81 -1.04
C ASP A 266 2.59 -22.26 -1.50
N ASP A 267 1.58 -22.82 -2.17
CA ASP A 267 1.67 -24.14 -2.78
C ASP A 267 2.81 -24.16 -3.83
N TYR A 268 3.60 -25.24 -3.83
CA TYR A 268 4.76 -25.42 -4.71
C TYR A 268 4.66 -26.75 -5.45
N ASP A 269 4.83 -26.75 -6.77
CA ASP A 269 5.01 -27.96 -7.58
C ASP A 269 6.16 -27.74 -8.55
N GLN A 270 7.18 -28.59 -8.50
CA GLN A 270 8.38 -28.48 -9.32
C GLN A 270 8.10 -28.53 -10.83
N ASN A 271 6.99 -29.17 -11.24
CA ASN A 271 6.63 -29.29 -12.66
C ASN A 271 5.99 -28.02 -13.22
N SER A 272 5.40 -27.17 -12.37
CA SER A 272 4.62 -26.00 -12.78
C SER A 272 5.17 -24.68 -12.25
N VAL A 273 6.04 -24.72 -11.22
CA VAL A 273 6.75 -23.57 -10.65
C VAL A 273 8.23 -23.64 -11.00
N ASN A 274 8.61 -22.86 -12.02
CA ASN A 274 10.00 -22.64 -12.40
C ASN A 274 10.56 -21.39 -11.73
N LEU A 275 11.53 -21.57 -10.83
CA LEU A 275 12.20 -20.48 -10.13
C LEU A 275 13.50 -20.00 -10.80
N GLY A 276 13.84 -20.53 -11.98
CA GLY A 276 15.09 -20.19 -12.67
C GLY A 276 16.33 -20.54 -11.84
N GLU A 277 17.46 -19.92 -12.20
CA GLU A 277 18.70 -19.96 -11.43
C GLU A 277 18.76 -18.78 -10.47
N MET A 278 18.89 -19.06 -9.17
CA MET A 278 18.98 -18.06 -8.09
C MET A 278 20.31 -18.25 -7.33
N ALA A 279 21.44 -18.12 -8.05
CA ALA A 279 22.77 -18.43 -7.53
C ALA A 279 23.19 -17.57 -6.31
N HIS A 280 22.55 -16.42 -6.11
CA HIS A 280 22.85 -15.49 -5.02
C HIS A 280 21.86 -15.56 -3.85
N LEU A 281 20.98 -16.57 -3.81
CA LEU A 281 19.96 -16.66 -2.77
C LEU A 281 20.62 -16.87 -1.39
N GLN A 282 20.36 -15.95 -0.46
CA GLN A 282 20.89 -16.02 0.90
C GLN A 282 19.82 -16.43 1.91
N ARG A 283 18.57 -16.00 1.68
CA ARG A 283 17.46 -16.20 2.59
C ARG A 283 16.30 -16.89 1.92
N LEU A 284 15.84 -17.98 2.54
CA LEU A 284 14.63 -18.70 2.13
C LEU A 284 13.64 -18.74 3.30
N VAL A 285 12.40 -18.34 3.05
CA VAL A 285 11.27 -18.48 3.99
C VAL A 285 10.24 -19.38 3.32
N LEU A 286 9.84 -20.42 4.03
CA LEU A 286 8.90 -21.42 3.50
C LEU A 286 7.56 -21.39 4.21
N GLN A 287 6.56 -21.95 3.54
CA GLN A 287 5.27 -22.24 4.16
C GLN A 287 5.43 -23.14 5.40
N GLN A 288 4.41 -23.10 6.26
CA GLN A 288 4.35 -23.91 7.46
C GLN A 288 4.44 -25.41 7.15
N PHE A 289 5.31 -26.15 7.83
CA PHE A 289 5.32 -27.60 7.84
C PHE A 289 4.35 -28.09 8.90
N ILE A 290 3.45 -29.00 8.54
CA ILE A 290 2.49 -29.56 9.49
C ILE A 290 3.14 -30.80 10.12
N VAL A 291 3.33 -30.78 11.44
CA VAL A 291 4.17 -31.76 12.15
C VAL A 291 3.51 -33.15 12.22
N TYR A 292 2.19 -33.21 12.37
CA TYR A 292 1.43 -34.46 12.44
C TYR A 292 0.02 -34.31 11.85
N GLY A 293 -0.51 -35.39 11.25
CA GLY A 293 -1.84 -35.50 10.65
C GLY A 293 -1.85 -36.31 9.33
N LYS A 294 -3.03 -36.60 8.77
CA LYS A 294 -3.25 -37.54 7.65
C LYS A 294 -2.67 -37.09 6.28
N ASP A 295 -2.57 -38.03 5.36
CA ASP A 295 -1.94 -38.05 4.01
C ASP A 295 -1.89 -36.76 3.17
N TYR A 296 -2.89 -35.87 3.23
CA TYR A 296 -2.84 -34.55 2.56
C TYR A 296 -1.70 -33.65 3.09
N ILE A 297 -1.30 -33.86 4.34
CA ILE A 297 -0.15 -33.20 4.97
C ILE A 297 1.18 -33.68 4.38
N ALA A 298 1.24 -34.93 3.91
CA ALA A 298 2.47 -35.51 3.36
C ALA A 298 2.84 -34.86 2.02
N SER A 299 1.86 -34.56 1.16
CA SER A 299 2.11 -33.83 -0.09
C SER A 299 2.56 -32.40 0.15
N HIS A 300 1.96 -31.73 1.14
CA HIS A 300 2.32 -30.35 1.51
C HIS A 300 3.78 -30.24 1.99
N ASN A 301 4.16 -31.06 2.97
CA ASN A 301 5.53 -31.08 3.48
C ASN A 301 6.53 -31.56 2.41
N ARG A 302 6.13 -32.50 1.53
CA ARG A 302 6.97 -32.97 0.42
C ARG A 302 7.29 -31.84 -0.55
N ASN A 303 6.32 -31.02 -0.90
CA ASN A 303 6.52 -29.88 -1.81
C ASN A 303 7.46 -28.84 -1.20
N CYS A 304 7.31 -28.55 0.10
CA CYS A 304 8.25 -27.67 0.82
C CYS A 304 9.68 -28.26 0.83
N ALA A 305 9.81 -29.59 1.00
CA ALA A 305 11.10 -30.28 0.94
C ALA A 305 11.73 -30.29 -0.47
N LEU A 306 10.92 -30.38 -1.53
CA LEU A 306 11.39 -30.27 -2.92
C LEU A 306 11.93 -28.87 -3.21
N LEU A 307 11.27 -27.81 -2.69
CA LEU A 307 11.76 -26.45 -2.82
C LEU A 307 13.09 -26.25 -2.07
N LEU A 308 13.21 -26.79 -0.85
CA LEU A 308 14.48 -26.77 -0.08
C LEU A 308 15.63 -27.41 -0.86
N ARG A 309 15.38 -28.56 -1.49
CA ARG A 309 16.39 -29.32 -2.25
C ARG A 309 16.99 -28.57 -3.44
N ARG A 310 16.37 -27.47 -3.88
CA ARG A 310 16.92 -26.64 -4.97
C ARG A 310 18.11 -25.78 -4.53
N PHE A 311 18.31 -25.59 -3.24
CA PHE A 311 19.32 -24.67 -2.71
C PHE A 311 20.31 -25.42 -1.83
N GLU A 312 21.57 -25.45 -2.25
CA GLU A 312 22.64 -26.16 -1.54
C GLU A 312 23.17 -25.37 -0.34
N CYS A 313 23.25 -24.03 -0.46
CA CYS A 313 23.81 -23.14 0.54
C CYS A 313 22.84 -21.99 0.83
N LEU A 314 22.36 -21.89 2.08
CA LEU A 314 21.52 -20.78 2.55
C LEU A 314 22.13 -20.17 3.82
N HIS A 315 22.20 -18.85 3.87
CA HIS A 315 22.64 -18.13 5.07
C HIS A 315 21.54 -18.11 6.13
N ASN A 316 20.29 -17.95 5.70
CA ASN A 316 19.15 -17.89 6.60
C ASN A 316 17.99 -18.71 6.03
N LEU A 317 17.58 -19.73 6.76
CA LEU A 317 16.38 -20.49 6.45
C LEU A 317 15.36 -20.30 7.57
N VAL A 318 14.16 -19.88 7.20
CA VAL A 318 13.04 -19.75 8.13
C VAL A 318 11.97 -20.77 7.77
N ILE A 319 11.74 -21.69 8.69
CA ILE A 319 10.69 -22.70 8.62
C ILE A 319 9.71 -22.45 9.76
N THR A 320 8.42 -22.43 9.45
CA THR A 320 7.38 -22.41 10.48
C THR A 320 6.84 -23.83 10.66
N LEU A 321 6.70 -24.33 11.89
CA LEU A 321 6.09 -25.61 12.20
C LEU A 321 4.70 -25.37 12.79
N HIS A 322 3.70 -25.99 12.18
CA HIS A 322 2.32 -25.99 12.65
C HIS A 322 2.03 -27.30 13.40
N CYS A 323 1.73 -27.18 14.69
CA CYS A 323 1.33 -28.30 15.56
C CYS A 323 -0.19 -28.20 15.81
N PRO A 324 -1.03 -28.92 15.04
CA PRO A 324 -2.48 -28.87 15.24
C PRO A 324 -2.88 -29.43 16.61
N PRO A 325 -3.91 -28.93 17.31
CA PRO A 325 -4.21 -29.38 18.66
C PRO A 325 -4.56 -30.88 18.72
N VAL A 326 -3.88 -31.65 19.57
CA VAL A 326 -4.11 -33.10 19.77
C VAL A 326 -5.35 -33.36 20.63
N SER A 327 -5.75 -32.39 21.45
CA SER A 327 -6.98 -32.37 22.25
C SER A 327 -7.08 -31.00 22.92
N SER A 328 -8.18 -30.26 22.70
CA SER A 328 -8.68 -29.03 23.38
C SER A 328 -7.71 -27.95 23.94
N CYS A 329 -6.41 -28.01 23.65
CA CYS A 329 -5.40 -27.08 24.16
C CYS A 329 -4.52 -26.55 23.02
N ILE A 330 -4.47 -25.21 22.98
CA ILE A 330 -3.50 -24.28 22.38
C ILE A 330 -2.87 -24.73 21.04
N LEU A 331 -3.22 -24.01 19.99
CA LEU A 331 -2.54 -24.03 18.70
C LEU A 331 -1.07 -23.61 18.90
N CYS A 332 -0.11 -24.50 18.63
CA CYS A 332 1.32 -24.18 18.75
C CYS A 332 1.90 -23.91 17.35
N ILE A 333 2.40 -22.69 17.14
CA ILE A 333 3.19 -22.30 15.97
C ILE A 333 4.63 -22.11 16.44
N ILE A 334 5.56 -22.91 15.93
CA ILE A 334 6.98 -22.80 16.26
C ILE A 334 7.72 -22.26 15.05
N CYS A 335 8.38 -21.10 15.18
CA CYS A 335 9.26 -20.59 14.15
C CYS A 335 10.68 -21.12 14.39
N VAL A 336 11.22 -21.86 13.43
CA VAL A 336 12.60 -22.36 13.44
C VAL A 336 13.41 -21.52 12.46
N ILE A 337 14.41 -20.82 12.99
CA ILE A 337 15.38 -20.07 12.21
C ILE A 337 16.67 -20.86 12.22
N VAL A 338 17.12 -21.28 11.05
CA VAL A 338 18.42 -21.92 10.86
C VAL A 338 19.35 -20.89 10.26
N GLU A 339 20.35 -20.48 11.05
CA GLU A 339 21.45 -19.63 10.62
C GLU A 339 22.56 -20.54 10.06
N HIS A 340 22.89 -20.36 8.79
CA HIS A 340 23.80 -21.18 7.99
C HIS A 340 23.37 -22.65 7.82
N ALA A 341 22.61 -22.93 6.76
CA ALA A 341 22.28 -24.28 6.33
C ALA A 341 23.13 -24.67 5.10
N MET A 342 23.99 -25.69 5.27
CA MET A 342 24.61 -26.41 4.16
C MET A 342 23.86 -27.74 3.96
N TYR A 343 23.28 -27.92 2.79
CA TYR A 343 22.58 -29.13 2.41
C TYR A 343 23.48 -30.01 1.53
N ASN A 344 24.22 -30.93 2.16
CA ASN A 344 24.87 -32.02 1.43
C ASN A 344 23.85 -33.13 1.18
N PHE A 345 23.16 -33.08 0.04
CA PHE A 345 22.40 -34.23 -0.42
C PHE A 345 23.40 -35.24 -1.01
N CYS A 346 23.85 -36.20 -0.18
CA CYS A 346 24.48 -37.40 -0.71
C CYS A 346 23.48 -38.10 -1.64
N HIS A 347 23.77 -38.08 -2.94
CA HIS A 347 23.15 -39.00 -3.88
C HIS A 347 23.56 -40.43 -3.48
N CYS A 348 22.62 -41.19 -2.92
CA CYS A 348 22.68 -42.64 -2.83
C CYS A 348 21.76 -43.24 -3.89
#